data_AF-A0A7S4A3N1-F1
#
_entry.id   AF-A0A7S4A3N1-F1
#
_cell.length_a   1.000
_cell.length_b   1.000
_cell.length_c   1.000
_cell.angle_alpha   90.00
_cell.angle_beta   90.00
_cell.angle_gamma   90.00
#
_symmetry.space_group_name_H-M   'P 1'
#
loop_
_entity.id
_entity.type
_entity.pdbx_description
1 polymer ?
#
loop_
_entity_poly.entity_id
_entity_poly.type
_entity_poly.pdbx_seq_one_letter_code
_entity_poly.pdbx_strand_id
1 'polypeptide(L)'
;MTTQDLDVSEPRRPNPDTDGAAWVVDVVKGGSKVLATLDVTAELLPPRKNAKGRVVWSLPAEIGQQPRLGLKDKERVLEAYKVQRKKRKEANHEKAKELSKAQKKIEKKQRWAATRLQAEAR
;
A
#
# COMPACT_ATOMS: atom_id res chain seq x y z
N MET A 1 5.98 6.26 25.04
CA MET A 1 5.17 5.87 23.87
C MET A 1 6.07 5.12 22.90
N THR A 2 5.97 3.79 22.84
CA THR A 2 6.86 2.92 22.07
C THR A 2 6.57 3.04 20.57
N THR A 3 7.54 3.58 19.84
CA THR A 3 7.57 3.62 18.38
C THR A 3 7.61 2.21 17.81
N GLN A 4 6.42 1.67 17.54
CA GLN A 4 6.04 0.83 16.42
C GLN A 4 7.13 -0.12 15.89
N ASP A 5 7.00 -1.41 16.22
CA ASP A 5 7.76 -2.55 15.68
C ASP A 5 7.54 -2.75 14.17
N LEU A 6 7.78 -1.74 13.34
CA LEU A 6 7.76 -1.86 11.88
C LEU A 6 9.19 -2.07 11.39
N ASP A 7 9.40 -3.17 10.67
CA ASP A 7 10.67 -3.50 10.05
C ASP A 7 10.48 -3.81 8.57
N VAL A 8 11.57 -3.81 7.82
CA VAL A 8 11.63 -4.13 6.40
C VAL A 8 12.47 -5.39 6.24
N SER A 9 11.86 -6.41 5.65
CA SER A 9 12.54 -7.68 5.34
C SER A 9 13.71 -7.48 4.39
N GLU A 10 14.56 -8.50 4.29
CA GLU A 10 15.51 -8.56 3.19
C GLU A 10 14.78 -8.70 1.85
N PRO A 11 15.34 -8.17 0.74
CA PRO A 11 14.75 -8.32 -0.58
C PRO A 11 14.68 -9.78 -0.99
N ARG A 12 13.53 -10.24 -1.45
CA ARG A 12 13.33 -11.61 -1.93
C ARG A 12 12.68 -11.61 -3.30
N ARG A 13 12.66 -12.76 -3.97
CA ARG A 13 11.91 -12.92 -5.21
C ARG A 13 10.42 -13.17 -4.90
N PRO A 14 9.48 -12.55 -5.64
CA PRO A 14 8.04 -12.69 -5.41
C PRO A 14 7.51 -14.09 -5.76
N ASN A 15 8.09 -14.79 -6.75
CA ASN A 15 7.78 -16.18 -7.09
C ASN A 15 8.88 -16.81 -7.97
N PRO A 16 9.04 -18.16 -7.98
CA PRO A 16 10.01 -18.84 -8.83
C PRO A 16 9.56 -18.96 -10.30
N ASP A 17 8.25 -18.97 -10.58
CA ASP A 17 7.69 -19.17 -11.93
C ASP A 17 7.54 -17.88 -12.74
N THR A 18 7.98 -16.74 -12.20
CA THR A 18 7.86 -15.44 -12.87
C THR A 18 9.19 -15.12 -13.53
N ASP A 19 9.34 -15.53 -14.79
CA ASP A 19 10.48 -15.16 -15.64
C ASP A 19 10.60 -13.63 -15.69
N GLY A 20 11.66 -13.10 -15.09
CA GLY A 20 11.95 -11.66 -15.00
C GLY A 20 11.66 -11.00 -13.64
N ALA A 21 11.39 -11.76 -12.59
CA ALA A 21 10.95 -11.24 -11.30
C ALA A 21 11.87 -10.15 -10.69
N ALA A 22 11.34 -8.93 -10.64
CA ALA A 22 11.88 -7.83 -9.83
C ALA A 22 11.89 -8.24 -8.35
N TRP A 23 12.89 -7.75 -7.61
CA TRP A 23 12.99 -7.98 -6.17
C TRP A 23 11.81 -7.33 -5.44
N VAL A 24 11.34 -7.94 -4.36
CA VAL A 24 10.30 -7.38 -3.49
C VAL A 24 10.77 -7.33 -2.04
N VAL A 25 10.21 -6.39 -1.28
CA VAL A 25 10.44 -6.26 0.16
C VAL A 25 9.13 -6.27 0.91
N ASP A 26 9.14 -6.92 2.07
CA ASP A 26 7.98 -6.99 2.94
C ASP A 26 8.13 -5.99 4.09
N VAL A 27 7.07 -5.25 4.37
CA VAL A 27 6.94 -4.45 5.58
C VAL A 27 6.30 -5.31 6.64
N VAL A 28 7.06 -5.61 7.70
CA VAL A 28 6.68 -6.54 8.76
C VAL A 28 6.37 -5.77 10.03
N LYS A 29 5.36 -6.24 10.78
CA LYS A 29 5.04 -5.74 12.11
C LYS A 29 5.30 -6.80 13.18
N GLY A 30 6.04 -6.45 14.22
CA GLY A 30 6.32 -7.34 15.36
C GLY A 30 7.00 -8.63 14.93
N GLY A 31 7.89 -8.57 13.92
CA GLY A 31 8.71 -9.68 13.43
C GLY A 31 7.97 -10.83 12.72
N SER A 32 6.64 -10.82 12.66
CA SER A 32 5.86 -11.96 12.16
C SER A 32 4.81 -11.61 11.12
N LYS A 33 4.19 -10.42 11.21
CA LYS A 33 3.05 -10.07 10.37
C LYS A 33 3.46 -9.22 9.18
N VAL A 34 3.36 -9.75 7.97
CA VAL A 34 3.50 -8.96 6.73
C VAL A 34 2.29 -8.03 6.57
N LEU A 35 2.55 -6.73 6.43
CA LEU A 35 1.54 -5.69 6.24
C LEU A 35 1.41 -5.25 4.78
N ALA A 36 2.51 -5.29 4.04
CA ALA A 36 2.56 -4.97 2.62
C ALA A 36 3.82 -5.58 2.01
N THR A 37 3.72 -5.92 0.73
CA THR A 37 4.86 -6.26 -0.12
C THR A 37 4.99 -5.15 -1.16
N LEU A 38 6.22 -4.67 -1.36
CA LEU A 38 6.54 -3.55 -2.24
C LEU A 38 7.60 -3.99 -3.25
N ASP A 39 7.42 -3.58 -4.49
CA ASP A 39 8.39 -3.85 -5.55
C ASP A 39 9.62 -2.96 -5.40
N VAL A 40 10.80 -3.58 -5.48
CA VAL A 40 12.09 -2.90 -5.45
C VAL A 40 12.36 -2.35 -6.84
N THR A 41 11.87 -1.14 -7.10
CA THR A 41 12.04 -0.42 -8.36
C THR A 41 12.89 0.82 -8.18
N ALA A 42 13.42 1.36 -9.29
CA ALA A 42 14.17 2.62 -9.27
C ALA A 42 13.30 3.82 -8.86
N GLU A 43 11.97 3.71 -8.96
CA GLU A 43 11.03 4.71 -8.46
C GLU A 43 10.96 4.69 -6.92
N LEU A 44 10.89 3.49 -6.33
CA LEU A 44 10.84 3.33 -4.87
C LEU A 44 12.20 3.64 -4.24
N LEU A 45 13.27 3.14 -4.84
CA LEU A 45 14.65 3.27 -4.35
C LEU A 45 15.55 3.90 -5.43
N PRO A 46 15.45 5.23 -5.64
CA PRO A 46 16.26 5.90 -6.63
C PRO A 46 17.75 5.91 -6.23
N PRO A 47 18.68 5.88 -7.21
CA PRO A 47 20.10 5.92 -6.97
C PRO A 47 20.49 7.09 -6.07
N ARG A 48 21.31 6.80 -5.06
CA ARG A 48 21.79 7.79 -4.10
C ARG A 48 23.11 8.36 -4.56
N LYS A 49 23.20 9.69 -4.61
CA LYS A 49 24.43 10.42 -4.93
C LYS A 49 25.03 11.06 -3.69
N ASN A 50 26.35 11.22 -3.66
CA ASN A 50 27.02 12.04 -2.65
C ASN A 50 26.95 13.54 -3.01
N ALA A 51 27.46 14.39 -2.12
CA ALA A 51 27.55 15.84 -2.36
C ALA A 51 28.36 16.22 -3.62
N LYS A 52 29.24 15.34 -4.10
CA LYS A 52 30.03 15.50 -5.32
C LYS A 52 29.34 14.92 -6.57
N GLY A 53 28.08 14.50 -6.47
CA GLY A 53 27.30 13.95 -7.58
C GLY A 53 27.60 12.50 -7.97
N ARG A 54 28.54 11.82 -7.31
CA ARG A 54 28.86 10.40 -7.57
C ARG A 54 27.82 9.48 -6.96
N VAL A 55 27.42 8.43 -7.69
CA VAL A 55 26.49 7.41 -7.20
C VAL A 55 27.19 6.59 -6.11
N VAL A 56 26.62 6.60 -4.91
CA VAL A 56 27.08 5.84 -3.74
C VAL A 56 26.31 4.53 -3.61
N TRP A 57 25.09 4.48 -4.11
CA TRP A 57 24.26 3.28 -4.11
C TRP A 57 23.23 3.34 -5.25
N SER A 58 23.01 2.21 -5.89
CA SER A 58 21.96 2.00 -6.90
C SER A 58 21.46 0.57 -6.82
N LEU A 59 20.29 0.32 -7.41
CA LEU A 59 19.83 -1.05 -7.61
C LEU A 59 20.81 -1.81 -8.51
N PRO A 60 21.03 -3.12 -8.26
CA PRO A 60 21.81 -3.96 -9.16
C PRO A 60 21.23 -3.96 -10.57
N ALA A 61 22.10 -3.86 -11.58
CA ALA A 61 21.70 -3.96 -12.98
C ALA A 61 21.36 -5.40 -13.38
N GLU A 62 21.96 -6.38 -12.70
CA GLU A 62 21.74 -7.80 -12.93
C GLU A 62 20.57 -8.31 -12.09
N ILE A 63 19.61 -8.96 -12.75
CA ILE A 63 18.42 -9.57 -12.11
C ILE A 63 18.83 -10.69 -11.13
N GLY A 64 19.98 -11.33 -11.37
CA GLY A 64 20.55 -12.37 -10.50
C GLY A 64 21.10 -11.84 -9.17
N GLN A 65 21.41 -10.54 -9.08
CA GLN A 65 22.05 -9.97 -7.91
C GLN A 65 21.02 -9.39 -6.94
N GLN A 66 20.99 -9.92 -5.72
CA GLN A 66 20.12 -9.42 -4.66
C GLN A 66 20.53 -8.00 -4.21
N PRO A 67 19.62 -7.02 -4.22
CA PRO A 67 19.91 -5.68 -3.72
C PRO A 67 20.18 -5.74 -2.21
N ARG A 68 21.21 -5.03 -1.76
CA ARG A 68 21.49 -4.84 -0.33
C ARG A 68 20.94 -3.51 0.11
N LEU A 69 19.91 -3.53 0.97
CA LEU A 69 19.26 -2.33 1.47
C LEU A 69 19.92 -1.86 2.76
N GLY A 70 20.41 -0.61 2.73
CA GLY A 70 20.86 0.08 3.93
C GLY A 70 19.70 0.68 4.72
N LEU A 71 20.03 1.29 5.85
CA LEU A 71 19.05 1.93 6.76
C LEU A 71 18.17 2.96 6.03
N LYS A 72 18.77 3.88 5.26
CA LYS A 72 18.00 4.90 4.53
C LYS A 72 17.08 4.32 3.46
N ASP A 73 17.43 3.16 2.89
CA ASP A 73 16.63 2.51 1.87
C ASP A 73 15.40 1.86 2.55
N LYS A 74 15.60 1.21 3.70
CA LYS A 74 14.50 0.73 4.55
C LYS A 74 13.58 1.86 5.02
N GLU A 75 14.12 3.02 5.41
CA GLU A 75 13.33 4.20 5.76
C GLU A 75 12.43 4.66 4.61
N ARG A 76 12.94 4.70 3.37
CA ARG A 76 12.14 5.03 2.17
C ARG A 76 11.03 4.01 1.92
N VAL A 77 11.31 2.72 2.08
CA VAL A 77 10.31 1.67 1.95
C VAL A 77 9.18 1.87 2.97
N LEU A 78 9.52 2.20 4.22
CA LEU A 78 8.53 2.49 5.27
C LEU A 78 7.73 3.76 4.97
N GLU A 79 8.36 4.80 4.43
CA GLU A 79 7.68 6.02 4.03
C GLU A 79 6.69 5.77 2.89
N ALA A 80 7.12 5.05 1.85
CA ALA A 80 6.25 4.64 0.75
C ALA A 80 5.06 3.81 1.25
N TYR A 81 5.30 2.89 2.18
CA TYR A 81 4.24 2.14 2.84
C TYR A 81 3.25 3.05 3.58
N LYS A 82 3.73 4.05 4.34
CA LYS A 82 2.85 5.00 5.04
C LYS A 82 1.98 5.79 4.05
N VAL A 83 2.55 6.23 2.92
CA VAL A 83 1.82 6.93 1.86
C VAL A 83 0.75 6.02 1.25
N GLN A 84 1.10 4.78 0.88
CA GLN A 84 0.13 3.82 0.35
C GLN A 84 -0.98 3.51 1.37
N ARG A 85 -0.63 3.33 2.64
CA ARG A 85 -1.59 3.08 3.72
C ARG A 85 -2.55 4.25 3.89
N LYS A 86 -2.07 5.49 3.78
CA LYS A 86 -2.90 6.69 3.85
C LYS A 86 -3.88 6.75 2.68
N LYS A 87 -3.40 6.56 1.44
CA LYS A 87 -4.24 6.50 0.23
C LYS A 87 -5.34 5.43 0.35
N ARG A 88 -5.02 4.23 0.87
CA ARG A 88 -6.02 3.17 1.10
C ARG A 88 -7.10 3.58 2.10
N LYS A 89 -6.72 4.26 3.18
CA LYS A 89 -7.69 4.76 4.18
C LYS A 89 -8.63 5.81 3.58
N GLU A 90 -8.08 6.74 2.81
CA GLU A 90 -8.85 7.79 2.14
C GLU A 90 -9.85 7.19 1.14
N ALA A 91 -9.39 6.28 0.27
CA ALA A 91 -10.26 5.60 -0.70
C ALA A 91 -11.39 4.80 -0.01
N ASN A 92 -11.11 4.10 1.09
CA ASN A 92 -12.14 3.38 1.83
C ASN A 92 -13.16 4.32 2.48
N HIS A 93 -12.71 5.47 2.98
CA HIS A 93 -13.58 6.47 3.58
C HIS A 93 -14.50 7.11 2.52
N GLU A 94 -14.00 7.37 1.32
CA GLU A 94 -14.83 7.83 0.21
C GLU A 94 -15.88 6.80 -0.19
N LYS A 95 -15.48 5.53 -0.39
CA LYS A 95 -16.41 4.44 -0.68
C LYS A 95 -17.50 4.30 0.40
N ALA A 96 -17.13 4.40 1.67
CA ALA A 96 -18.10 4.34 2.77
C ALA A 96 -19.11 5.49 2.72
N LYS A 97 -18.67 6.71 2.38
CA LYS A 97 -19.57 7.87 2.18
C LYS A 97 -20.52 7.65 1.01
N GLU A 98 -20.03 7.11 -0.10
CA GLU A 98 -20.86 6.82 -1.26
C GLU A 98 -21.92 5.75 -0.96
N LEU A 99 -21.53 4.66 -0.29
CA LEU A 99 -22.45 3.61 0.14
C LEU A 99 -23.53 4.17 1.09
N SER A 100 -23.15 5.02 2.04
CA SER A 100 -24.11 5.66 2.96
C SER A 100 -25.09 6.57 2.20
N LYS A 101 -24.62 7.35 1.23
CA LYS A 101 -25.50 8.17 0.37
C LYS A 101 -26.46 7.31 -0.46
N ALA A 102 -25.97 6.20 -1.02
CA ALA A 102 -26.78 5.25 -1.79
C ALA A 102 -27.86 4.60 -0.90
N GLN A 103 -27.49 4.14 0.29
CA GLN A 103 -28.41 3.56 1.27
C GLN A 103 -29.53 4.55 1.65
N LYS A 104 -29.20 5.80 1.98
CA LYS A 104 -30.21 6.84 2.29
C LYS A 104 -31.17 7.10 1.13
N LYS A 105 -30.68 7.04 -0.12
CA LYS A 105 -31.55 7.18 -1.31
C LYS A 105 -32.51 5.99 -1.46
N ILE A 106 -32.03 4.77 -1.22
CA ILE A 106 -32.84 3.55 -1.27
C ILE A 106 -33.90 3.58 -0.17
N GLU A 107 -33.51 3.89 1.06
CA GLU A 107 -34.41 4.00 2.21
C GLU A 107 -35.50 5.05 1.96
N LYS A 108 -35.13 6.22 1.42
CA LYS A 108 -36.10 7.25 1.03
C LYS A 108 -37.09 6.71 0.00
N LYS A 109 -36.62 6.05 -1.07
CA LYS A 109 -37.51 5.46 -2.09
C LYS A 109 -38.46 4.42 -1.49
N GLN A 110 -37.96 3.52 -0.64
CA GLN A 110 -38.78 2.52 0.04
C GLN A 110 -39.84 3.15 0.93
N ARG A 111 -39.48 4.19 1.70
CA ARG A 111 -40.44 4.93 2.55
C ARG A 111 -41.56 5.56 1.72
N TRP A 112 -41.22 6.21 0.60
CA TRP A 112 -42.22 6.79 -0.31
C TRP A 112 -43.13 5.72 -0.93
N ALA A 113 -42.56 4.58 -1.35
CA ALA A 113 -43.34 3.46 -1.88
C ALA A 113 -44.30 2.88 -0.83
N ALA A 114 -43.85 2.71 0.41
CA ALA A 114 -44.67 2.22 1.51
C ALA A 114 -45.81 3.19 1.85
N THR A 115 -45.55 4.51 1.89
CA THR A 115 -46.61 5.51 2.09
C THR A 115 -47.66 5.47 0.99
N ARG A 116 -47.24 5.29 -0.27
CA ARG A 116 -48.18 5.19 -1.39
C ARG A 116 -49.07 3.95 -1.29
N LEU A 117 -48.49 2.79 -0.96
CA LEU A 117 -49.24 1.55 -0.80
C LEU A 117 -50.26 1.63 0.36
N GLN A 118 -49.90 2.30 1.45
CA GLN A 118 -50.84 2.57 2.56
C GLN A 118 -51.98 3.52 2.17
N ALA A 119 -51.76 4.46 1.25
CA ALA A 119 -52.79 5.37 0.76
C ALA A 119 -53.74 4.69 -0.23
N GLU A 120 -53.25 3.76 -1.06
CA GLU A 120 -54.07 2.99 -2.00
C GLU A 120 -54.89 1.88 -1.30
N ALA A 121 -54.50 1.45 -0.10
CA ALA A 121 -55.21 0.44 0.68
C ALA A 121 -56.33 0.99 1.59
N ARG A 122 -56.61 2.30 1.52
CA ARG A 122 -57.68 3.00 2.27
C ARG A 122 -58.79 3.43 1.32
#